data_AF-A0A660S0M0-F1
#
_entry.id   AF-A0A660S0M0-F1
#
_cell.length_a   1.000
_cell.length_b   1.000
_cell.length_c   1.000
_cell.angle_alpha   90.00
_cell.angle_beta   90.00
_cell.angle_gamma   90.00
#
_symmetry.space_group_name_H-M   'P 1'
#
loop_
_entity.id
_entity.type
_entity.pdbx_description
1 polymer ?
#
loop_
_entity_poly.entity_id
_entity_poly.type
_entity_poly.pdbx_seq_one_letter_code
_entity_poly.pdbx_strand_id
1 'polypeptide(L)'
;MEKVIEILDAFGRILVKIRIREIKEIPEEKNFSNQEEMMTEAQKRYLFRLLAEQGIEGEAAYEHLKKLFKVDSLKEITKTEASEKISQILKELKEGES
;
A
#
# COMPACT_ATOMS: atom_id res chain seq x y z
N MET A 1 2.27 -11.49 31.09
CA MET A 1 1.08 -12.19 31.65
C MET A 1 0.17 -12.61 30.50
N GLU A 2 -0.41 -13.81 30.53
CA GLU A 2 -1.35 -14.30 29.50
C GLU A 2 -2.77 -14.16 30.04
N LYS A 3 -3.67 -13.56 29.26
CA LYS A 3 -5.07 -13.36 29.60
C LYS A 3 -5.94 -13.95 28.49
N VAL A 4 -6.96 -14.69 28.89
CA VAL A 4 -7.93 -15.27 27.96
C VAL A 4 -9.29 -14.68 28.28
N ILE A 5 -9.99 -14.22 27.25
CA ILE A 5 -11.36 -13.69 27.33
C ILE A 5 -12.24 -14.64 26.52
N GLU A 6 -13.21 -15.26 27.18
CA GLU A 6 -14.23 -16.09 26.55
C GLU A 6 -15.54 -15.32 26.53
N ILE A 7 -16.10 -15.14 25.34
CA ILE A 7 -17.41 -14.56 25.12
C ILE A 7 -18.39 -15.73 24.98
N LEU A 8 -19.38 -15.77 25.87
CA LEU A 8 -20.39 -16.83 25.96
C LEU A 8 -21.72 -16.33 25.40
N ASP A 9 -22.54 -17.23 24.85
CA ASP A 9 -23.94 -16.96 24.57
C ASP A 9 -24.80 -17.02 25.86
N ALA A 10 -26.09 -16.72 25.73
CA ALA A 10 -27.04 -16.78 26.84
C ALA A 10 -27.24 -18.19 27.44
N PHE A 11 -26.74 -19.24 26.76
CA PHE A 11 -26.78 -20.63 27.19
C PHE A 11 -25.43 -21.11 27.75
N GLY A 12 -24.47 -20.20 27.94
CA GLY A 12 -23.15 -20.52 28.48
C GLY A 12 -22.24 -21.26 27.49
N ARG A 13 -22.52 -21.21 26.19
CA ARG A 13 -21.66 -21.78 25.14
C ARG A 13 -20.68 -20.72 24.65
N ILE A 14 -19.40 -21.09 24.50
CA ILE A 14 -18.37 -20.17 24.02
C ILE A 14 -18.64 -19.84 22.55
N LEU A 15 -18.87 -18.57 22.26
CA LEU A 15 -18.95 -18.04 20.91
C LEU A 15 -17.58 -17.62 20.39
N VAL A 16 -16.76 -16.99 21.24
CA VAL A 16 -15.45 -16.48 20.86
C VAL A 16 -14.45 -16.63 22.01
N LYS A 17 -13.23 -17.03 21.71
CA LYS A 17 -12.12 -17.10 22.67
C LYS A 17 -10.95 -16.24 22.20
N ILE A 18 -10.73 -15.11 22.87
CA ILE A 18 -9.65 -14.18 22.57
C ILE A 18 -8.51 -14.44 23.54
N ARG A 19 -7.32 -14.70 23.00
CA ARG A 19 -6.10 -14.86 23.80
C ARG A 19 -5.21 -13.64 23.65
N ILE A 20 -5.07 -12.91 24.75
CA ILE A 20 -4.25 -11.70 24.85
C ILE A 20 -2.95 -12.08 25.57
N ARG A 21 -1.82 -11.79 24.94
CA ARG A 21 -0.50 -12.02 25.52
C ARG A 21 0.20 -10.67 25.66
N GLU A 22 0.73 -10.41 26.85
CA GLU A 22 1.61 -9.27 27.07
C GLU A 22 2.89 -9.45 26.25
N ILE A 23 3.16 -8.49 25.40
CA ILE A 23 4.28 -8.50 24.48
C ILE A 23 5.44 -7.82 25.20
N LYS A 24 6.41 -8.59 25.71
CA LYS A 24 7.55 -8.07 26.50
C LYS A 24 8.52 -7.26 25.65
N GLU A 25 8.63 -7.64 24.39
CA GLU A 25 9.32 -6.96 23.32
C GLU A 25 8.39 -7.10 22.12
N ILE A 26 8.14 -6.02 21.38
CA ILE A 26 7.45 -6.10 20.10
C ILE A 26 8.29 -7.08 19.28
N PRO A 27 7.79 -8.30 18.95
CA PRO A 27 8.54 -9.19 18.07
C PRO A 27 8.81 -8.34 16.84
N GLU A 28 10.06 -8.29 16.38
CA GLU A 28 10.38 -7.59 15.13
C GLU A 28 9.25 -7.90 14.17
N GLU A 29 8.44 -6.88 13.89
CA GLU A 29 7.52 -6.94 12.79
C GLU A 29 8.38 -7.47 11.66
N LYS A 30 7.87 -8.42 10.86
CA LYS A 30 8.46 -8.61 9.54
C LYS A 30 8.63 -7.21 8.98
N ASN A 31 9.88 -6.75 8.92
CA ASN A 31 10.21 -5.33 8.90
C ASN A 31 9.39 -4.66 7.79
N PHE A 32 8.27 -4.02 8.15
CA PHE A 32 7.75 -2.89 7.42
C PHE A 32 8.64 -1.73 7.85
N SER A 33 9.89 -1.83 7.41
CA SER A 33 10.91 -0.86 7.72
C SER A 33 10.39 0.49 7.25
N ASN A 34 10.37 1.44 8.17
CA ASN A 34 10.28 2.87 7.91
C ASN A 34 11.56 3.39 7.18
N GLN A 35 12.20 2.53 6.38
CA GLN A 35 13.11 2.85 5.30
C GLN A 35 12.24 2.90 4.07
N GLU A 36 11.82 4.09 3.64
CA GLU A 36 11.27 4.41 2.32
C GLU A 36 11.07 3.17 1.41
N GLU A 37 10.02 2.39 1.70
CA GLU A 37 9.85 1.11 1.01
C GLU A 37 9.75 1.42 -0.47
N MET A 38 10.53 0.75 -1.31
CA MET A 38 10.43 0.92 -2.76
C MET A 38 8.98 0.72 -3.21
N MET A 39 8.61 1.40 -4.29
CA MET A 39 7.29 1.30 -4.90
C MET A 39 6.89 -0.16 -5.07
N THR A 40 5.72 -0.51 -4.54
CA THR A 40 5.20 -1.88 -4.63
C THR A 40 4.78 -2.22 -6.07
N GLU A 41 4.82 -3.50 -6.43
CA GLU A 41 4.34 -3.97 -7.74
C GLU A 41 2.86 -3.65 -8.00
N ALA A 42 2.05 -3.50 -6.95
CA ALA A 42 0.68 -3.05 -7.06
C ALA A 42 0.59 -1.60 -7.52
N GLN A 43 1.36 -0.69 -6.90
CA GLN A 43 1.43 0.72 -7.27
C GLN A 43 2.02 0.90 -8.67
N LYS A 44 3.09 0.17 -8.99
CA LYS A 44 3.69 0.17 -10.33
C LYS A 44 2.65 -0.21 -11.39
N ARG A 45 1.97 -1.35 -11.22
CA ARG A 45 0.93 -1.78 -12.18
C ARG A 45 -0.21 -0.78 -12.30
N TYR A 46 -0.55 -0.09 -11.21
CA TYR A 46 -1.59 0.94 -11.24
C TYR A 46 -1.15 2.17 -12.06
N LEU A 47 0.06 2.68 -11.84
CA LEU A 47 0.63 3.78 -12.63
C LEU A 47 0.70 3.45 -14.12
N PHE A 48 1.13 2.23 -14.46
CA PHE A 48 1.13 1.76 -15.86
C PHE A 48 -0.28 1.69 -16.44
N ARG A 49 -1.28 1.27 -15.66
CA ARG A 49 -2.67 1.24 -16.10
C ARG A 49 -3.21 2.64 -16.40
N LEU A 50 -2.93 3.62 -15.54
CA LEU A 50 -3.33 5.01 -15.76
C LEU A 50 -2.74 5.59 -17.05
N LEU A 51 -1.50 5.22 -17.39
CA LEU A 51 -0.87 5.62 -18.64
C LEU A 51 -1.44 4.86 -19.84
N ALA A 52 -1.77 3.59 -19.69
CA ALA A 52 -2.39 2.79 -20.74
C ALA A 52 -3.79 3.33 -21.10
N GLU A 53 -4.55 3.81 -20.12
CA GLU A 53 -5.83 4.52 -20.35
C GLU A 53 -5.65 5.80 -21.20
N GLN A 54 -4.45 6.37 -21.22
CA GLN A 54 -4.06 7.50 -22.07
C GLN A 54 -3.37 7.07 -23.38
N GLY A 55 -3.32 5.77 -23.66
CA GLY A 55 -2.67 5.18 -24.84
C GLY A 55 -1.14 5.06 -24.76
N ILE A 56 -0.55 5.23 -23.57
CA ILE A 56 0.89 5.12 -23.36
C ILE A 56 1.20 3.77 -22.68
N GLU A 57 1.86 2.86 -23.41
CA GLU A 57 2.11 1.49 -22.94
C GLU A 57 3.58 1.07 -23.08
N GLY A 58 3.92 -0.08 -22.47
CA GLY A 58 5.24 -0.72 -22.60
C GLY A 58 6.40 0.18 -22.19
N GLU A 59 7.42 0.25 -23.05
CA GLU A 59 8.62 1.07 -22.81
C GLU A 59 8.31 2.56 -22.74
N ALA A 60 7.33 3.04 -23.54
CA ALA A 60 6.93 4.44 -23.51
C ALA A 60 6.34 4.82 -22.16
N ALA A 61 5.57 3.92 -21.52
CA ALA A 61 5.06 4.12 -20.17
C ALA A 61 6.19 4.14 -19.13
N TYR A 62 7.18 3.25 -19.26
CA TYR A 62 8.34 3.22 -18.37
C TYR A 62 9.13 4.54 -18.42
N GLU A 63 9.45 5.02 -19.62
CA GLU A 63 10.16 6.28 -19.82
C GLU A 63 9.33 7.50 -19.40
N HIS A 64 8.01 7.46 -19.60
CA HIS A 64 7.12 8.51 -19.11
C HIS A 64 7.12 8.58 -17.58
N LEU A 65 7.04 7.44 -16.89
CA LEU A 65 7.12 7.40 -15.43
C LEU A 65 8.47 7.90 -14.92
N LYS A 66 9.58 7.50 -15.53
CA LYS A 66 10.90 8.05 -15.16
C LYS A 66 10.96 9.56 -15.25
N LYS A 67 10.42 10.14 -16.33
CA LYS A 67 10.34 11.61 -16.49
C LYS A 67 9.40 12.25 -15.48
N LEU A 68 8.27 11.60 -15.19
CA LEU A 68 7.27 12.08 -14.24
C LEU A 68 7.84 12.17 -12.82
N PHE A 69 8.61 11.17 -12.40
CA PHE A 69 9.24 11.09 -11.09
C PHE A 69 10.66 11.70 -11.05
N LYS A 70 11.23 12.07 -12.20
CA LYS A 70 12.59 12.61 -12.36
C LYS A 70 13.67 11.67 -11.79
N VAL A 71 13.54 10.39 -12.11
CA VAL A 71 14.46 9.32 -11.66
C VAL A 71 15.07 8.59 -12.86
N ASP A 72 16.23 7.97 -12.65
CA ASP A 72 16.88 7.14 -13.66
C ASP A 72 16.27 5.74 -13.73
N SER A 73 15.70 5.27 -12.63
CA SER A 73 15.01 3.98 -12.52
C SER A 73 13.78 4.06 -11.64
N LEU A 74 12.69 3.37 -12.04
CA LEU A 74 11.50 3.25 -11.21
C LEU A 74 11.73 2.52 -9.87
N LYS A 75 12.89 1.89 -9.68
CA LYS A 75 13.29 1.27 -8.41
C LYS A 75 13.65 2.29 -7.33
N GLU A 76 13.94 3.52 -7.73
CA GLU A 76 14.29 4.63 -6.84
C GLU A 76 13.04 5.28 -6.23
N ILE A 77 11.86 5.00 -6.81
CA ILE A 77 10.60 5.59 -6.37
C ILE A 77 10.15 4.90 -5.09
N THR A 78 9.84 5.69 -4.08
CA THR A 78 9.29 5.18 -2.83
C THR A 78 7.79 4.93 -2.94
N LYS A 79 7.28 4.06 -2.06
CA LYS A 79 5.85 3.77 -1.91
C LYS A 79 5.04 5.03 -1.58
N THR A 80 5.61 5.95 -0.83
CA THR A 80 4.95 7.21 -0.46
C THR A 80 4.81 8.10 -1.69
N GLU A 81 5.90 8.36 -2.40
CA GLU A 81 5.87 9.17 -3.63
C GLU A 81 4.93 8.59 -4.69
N ALA A 82 4.93 7.27 -4.86
CA ALA A 82 4.01 6.60 -5.77
C ALA A 82 2.54 6.81 -5.36
N SER A 83 2.23 6.72 -4.06
CA SER A 83 0.88 6.93 -3.53
C SER A 83 0.39 8.36 -3.70
N GLU A 84 1.25 9.34 -3.39
CA GLU A 84 0.96 10.76 -3.57
C GLU A 84 0.70 11.08 -5.04
N LYS A 85 1.53 10.55 -5.94
CA LYS A 85 1.39 10.82 -7.37
C LYS A 85 0.12 10.21 -7.95
N ILE A 86 -0.21 8.97 -7.56
CA ILE A 86 -1.48 8.34 -7.94
C ILE A 86 -2.65 9.22 -7.49
N SER A 87 -2.62 9.70 -6.25
CA SER A 87 -3.69 10.53 -5.70
C SER A 87 -3.84 11.85 -6.46
N GLN A 88 -2.72 12.47 -6.86
CA GLN A 88 -2.72 13.68 -7.68
C GLN A 88 -3.36 13.43 -9.06
N ILE A 89 -2.95 12.38 -9.77
CA ILE A 89 -3.49 12.04 -11.10
C ILE A 89 -5.00 11.77 -11.01
N LEU A 90 -5.43 11.02 -9.99
CA LEU A 90 -6.86 10.74 -9.78
C LEU A 90 -7.68 12.00 -9.47
N LYS A 91 -7.07 12.98 -8.80
CA LYS A 91 -7.72 14.26 -8.54
C LYS A 91 -7.84 15.08 -9.83
N GLU A 92 -6.78 15.17 -10.62
CA GLU A 92 -6.75 15.88 -11.90
C GLU A 92 -7.77 15.28 -12.89
N LEU A 93 -7.88 13.95 -12.95
CA LEU A 93 -8.88 13.26 -13.77
C LEU A 93 -10.32 13.60 -13.37
N LYS A 94 -10.60 13.72 -12.07
CA LYS A 94 -11.95 14.10 -11.57
C LYS A 94 -12.28 15.56 -11.79
N GLU A 95 -11.30 16.46 -11.66
CA GLU A 95 -11.51 17.90 -11.84
C GLU A 95 -11.62 18.29 -13.33
N GLY A 96 -11.05 17.50 -14.25
CA GLY A 96 -11.15 17.71 -15.70
C GLY A 96 -12.48 17.27 -16.35
N GLU A 97 -13.34 16.55 -15.62
CA GLU A 97 -14.67 16.11 -16.09
C GLU A 97 -15.81 17.06 -15.69
N SER A 98 -15.50 18.25 -15.14
CA SER A 98 -16.48 19.27 -14.72
C SER A 98 -16.65 20.43 -15.71
#